data_AF-A0A9D1I8N0-F1
#
_entry.id   AF-A0A9D1I8N0-F1
#
_cell.length_a   1.000
_cell.length_b   1.000
_cell.length_c   1.000
_cell.angle_alpha   90.00
_cell.angle_beta   90.00
_cell.angle_gamma   90.00
#
_symmetry.space_group_name_H-M   'P 1'
#
loop_
_entity.id
_entity.type
_entity.pdbx_description
1 polymer ?
#
loop_
_entity_poly.entity_id
_entity_poly.type
_entity_poly.pdbx_seq_one_letter_code
_entity_poly.pdbx_strand_id
1 'polypeptide(L)'
;MDRVSLHIPTEAELEYRRYLIADEDTMAYNLGYGDHGGCTYHQSPEQIQQWYKQWNKDNRRFYAYIVRTEDRVYIGEVNARRSNDAEWYEMGIIVESKYRGRGYAVEALKLLLKYAFDTLGAEAVHNDFEEARAAAVKTHLAAGFSKYKRHNGNIELLITKEQFERQNAIGRIASSIRRVLSDSPVSIYLYGSVVLEDFRLGWSDIDILCLTEKPIPRQQADELVLLRQKLLKEEPDNRYYRLFEGGMLTLNAFLNQIPDCVVYWGTSGQRIADRYHFDSFSMAGLIKNGKLICGDDVRRFMKMPSYEMLYQDVKKHYETIKKHAITVSRSIKSYGWLLDIARCIYTLRTGAVTAKTAAGEWALKNDISPVREALETAVMIRKEPLKFMNDEHILNGTLLLGEKIQMFADVLEAELQENLRNAVY
;
A
#
# COMPACT_ATOMS: atom_id res chain seq x y z
N MET A 1 -11.48 16.52 -13.35
CA MET A 1 -12.80 15.96 -13.69
C MET A 1 -12.56 14.54 -14.15
N ASP A 2 -13.37 13.59 -13.67
CA ASP A 2 -13.22 12.19 -14.08
C ASP A 2 -13.60 12.03 -15.57
N ARG A 3 -12.83 11.26 -16.35
CA ARG A 3 -13.07 11.10 -17.80
C ARG A 3 -14.15 10.05 -18.08
N VAL A 4 -14.52 9.26 -17.08
CA VAL A 4 -15.56 8.23 -17.15
C VAL A 4 -16.46 8.26 -15.92
N SER A 5 -17.67 7.76 -16.06
CA SER A 5 -18.65 7.52 -14.99
C SER A 5 -19.33 6.16 -15.19
N LEU A 6 -19.96 5.61 -14.15
CA LEU A 6 -20.76 4.38 -14.26
C LEU A 6 -22.25 4.70 -14.38
N HIS A 7 -22.95 4.05 -15.32
CA HIS A 7 -24.39 4.19 -15.54
C HIS A 7 -25.07 2.83 -15.40
N ILE A 8 -26.08 2.73 -14.53
CA ILE A 8 -26.92 1.54 -14.43
C ILE A 8 -27.93 1.58 -15.59
N PRO A 9 -27.86 0.65 -16.56
CA PRO A 9 -28.73 0.71 -17.71
C PRO A 9 -30.19 0.40 -17.36
N THR A 10 -31.10 1.01 -18.10
CA THR A 10 -32.51 0.60 -18.17
C THR A 10 -32.67 -0.59 -19.12
N GLU A 11 -33.80 -1.29 -19.06
CA GLU A 11 -34.07 -2.42 -19.97
C GLU A 11 -34.02 -2.00 -21.46
N ALA A 12 -34.37 -0.74 -21.77
CA ALA A 12 -34.32 -0.19 -23.12
C ALA A 12 -32.89 0.08 -23.63
N GLU A 13 -31.89 0.11 -22.76
CA GLU A 13 -30.50 0.41 -23.10
C GLU A 13 -29.65 -0.84 -23.34
N LEU A 14 -30.22 -2.04 -23.14
CA LEU A 14 -29.51 -3.32 -23.21
C LEU A 14 -28.97 -3.69 -24.60
N GLU A 15 -29.41 -3.01 -25.65
CA GLU A 15 -28.88 -3.19 -27.01
C GLU A 15 -27.37 -2.89 -27.08
N TYR A 16 -26.86 -1.96 -26.27
CA TYR A 16 -25.42 -1.69 -26.24
C TYR A 16 -24.62 -2.91 -25.76
N ARG A 17 -25.12 -3.62 -24.74
CA ARG A 17 -24.49 -4.87 -24.27
C ARG A 17 -24.50 -5.93 -25.37
N ARG A 18 -25.63 -6.11 -26.06
CA ARG A 18 -25.76 -7.09 -27.16
C ARG A 18 -24.74 -6.80 -28.26
N TYR A 19 -24.59 -5.54 -28.66
CA TYR A 19 -23.55 -5.10 -29.59
C TYR A 19 -22.15 -5.46 -29.06
N LEU A 20 -21.85 -5.10 -27.81
CA LEU A 20 -20.52 -5.26 -27.23
C LEU A 20 -20.04 -6.72 -27.19
N ILE A 21 -20.92 -7.66 -26.84
CA ILE A 21 -20.58 -9.09 -26.74
C ILE A 21 -20.62 -9.81 -28.09
N ALA A 22 -21.22 -9.21 -29.11
CA ALA A 22 -21.27 -9.73 -30.48
C ALA A 22 -20.15 -9.14 -31.38
N ASP A 23 -19.43 -8.12 -30.91
CA ASP A 23 -18.33 -7.48 -31.65
C ASP A 23 -17.04 -8.30 -31.56
N GLU A 24 -16.55 -8.81 -32.70
CA GLU A 24 -15.36 -9.66 -32.76
C GLU A 24 -14.09 -8.95 -32.27
N ASP A 25 -13.86 -7.70 -32.66
CA ASP A 25 -12.67 -6.94 -32.24
C ASP A 25 -12.65 -6.68 -30.73
N THR A 26 -13.82 -6.38 -30.16
CA THR A 26 -13.97 -6.22 -28.72
C THR A 26 -13.77 -7.56 -28.02
N MET A 27 -14.36 -8.64 -28.51
CA MET A 27 -14.36 -9.92 -27.80
C MET A 27 -13.21 -10.85 -28.15
N ALA A 28 -12.30 -10.48 -29.05
CA ALA A 28 -11.19 -11.30 -29.54
C ALA A 28 -10.35 -11.99 -28.44
N TYR A 29 -10.27 -11.40 -27.24
CA TYR A 29 -9.58 -11.99 -26.09
C TYR A 29 -10.27 -13.25 -25.52
N ASN A 30 -11.50 -13.55 -25.92
CA ASN A 30 -12.29 -14.72 -25.52
C ASN A 30 -12.31 -15.83 -26.58
N LEU A 31 -11.39 -15.83 -27.54
CA LEU A 31 -11.32 -16.88 -28.57
C LEU A 31 -11.29 -18.28 -27.92
N GLY A 32 -12.21 -19.15 -28.33
CA GLY A 32 -12.40 -20.49 -27.77
C GLY A 32 -13.47 -20.59 -26.67
N TYR A 33 -13.92 -19.45 -26.12
CA TYR A 33 -14.95 -19.39 -25.07
C TYR A 33 -16.32 -18.93 -25.57
N GLY A 34 -16.38 -18.34 -26.77
CA GLY A 34 -17.60 -17.83 -27.40
C GLY A 34 -18.45 -18.92 -28.06
N ASP A 35 -19.54 -18.50 -28.69
CA ASP A 35 -20.44 -19.38 -29.42
C ASP A 35 -19.68 -20.18 -30.48
N HIS A 36 -19.97 -21.48 -30.58
CA HIS A 36 -19.35 -22.40 -31.55
C HIS A 36 -17.81 -22.41 -31.53
N GLY A 37 -17.19 -22.10 -30.39
CA GLY A 37 -15.73 -22.02 -30.25
C GLY A 37 -15.12 -20.71 -30.75
N GLY A 38 -15.95 -19.73 -31.10
CA GLY A 38 -15.54 -18.36 -31.45
C GLY A 38 -15.18 -17.53 -30.21
N CYS A 39 -15.25 -16.20 -30.34
CA CYS A 39 -14.98 -15.26 -29.25
C CYS A 39 -16.20 -14.44 -28.80
N THR A 40 -17.24 -14.39 -29.63
CA THR A 40 -18.46 -13.59 -29.45
C THR A 40 -19.61 -14.41 -28.87
N TYR A 41 -20.62 -13.72 -28.34
CA TYR A 41 -21.87 -14.31 -27.85
C TYR A 41 -23.06 -13.60 -28.49
N HIS A 42 -24.03 -14.36 -28.99
CA HIS A 42 -25.26 -13.84 -29.58
C HIS A 42 -26.43 -14.08 -28.64
N GLN A 43 -27.08 -12.98 -28.23
CA GLN A 43 -28.27 -13.04 -27.37
C GLN A 43 -29.45 -12.34 -28.05
N SER A 44 -30.64 -12.92 -27.91
CA SER A 44 -31.90 -12.27 -28.29
C SER A 44 -32.27 -11.16 -27.30
N PRO A 45 -33.15 -10.20 -27.67
CA PRO A 45 -33.69 -9.20 -26.74
C PRO A 45 -34.26 -9.82 -25.45
N GLU A 46 -34.97 -10.94 -25.56
CA GLU A 46 -35.58 -11.63 -24.41
C GLU A 46 -34.51 -12.27 -23.51
N GLN A 47 -33.48 -12.86 -24.10
CA GLN A 47 -32.37 -13.47 -23.37
C GLN A 47 -31.59 -12.41 -22.58
N ILE A 48 -31.30 -11.24 -23.17
CA ILE A 48 -30.58 -10.18 -22.47
C ILE A 48 -31.40 -9.55 -21.36
N GLN A 49 -32.71 -9.35 -21.58
CA GLN A 49 -33.61 -8.89 -20.52
C GLN A 49 -33.69 -9.89 -19.37
N GLN A 50 -33.80 -11.19 -19.68
CA GLN A 50 -33.85 -12.23 -18.65
C GLN A 50 -32.54 -12.34 -17.85
N TRP A 51 -31.40 -12.14 -18.52
CA TRP A 51 -30.11 -12.01 -17.86
C TRP A 51 -30.08 -10.76 -16.95
N TYR A 52 -30.51 -9.60 -17.45
CA TYR A 52 -30.44 -8.33 -16.72
C TYR A 52 -31.33 -8.31 -15.48
N LYS A 53 -32.46 -9.02 -15.50
CA LYS A 53 -33.33 -9.24 -14.33
C LYS A 53 -32.60 -9.83 -13.12
N GLN A 54 -31.37 -10.32 -13.22
CA GLN A 54 -30.64 -10.83 -12.06
C GLN A 54 -29.64 -9.82 -11.49
N TRP A 55 -29.49 -8.63 -12.07
CA TRP A 55 -28.50 -7.63 -11.69
C TRP A 55 -29.17 -6.42 -11.01
N ASN A 56 -28.41 -5.72 -10.17
CA ASN A 56 -28.82 -4.46 -9.53
C ASN A 56 -30.09 -4.55 -8.67
N LYS A 57 -30.41 -5.75 -8.16
CA LYS A 57 -31.58 -6.00 -7.29
C LYS A 57 -31.26 -6.00 -5.81
N ASP A 58 -30.01 -6.31 -5.49
CA ASP A 58 -29.51 -6.46 -4.15
C ASP A 58 -28.00 -6.12 -4.15
N ASN A 59 -27.37 -6.25 -2.99
CA ASN A 59 -25.93 -6.02 -2.89
C ASN A 59 -25.10 -7.17 -3.47
N ARG A 60 -25.69 -8.27 -3.95
CA ARG A 60 -24.92 -9.42 -4.45
C ARG A 60 -24.45 -9.25 -5.88
N ARG A 61 -25.10 -8.41 -6.69
CA ARG A 61 -24.80 -8.27 -8.13
C ARG A 61 -24.95 -6.83 -8.60
N PHE A 62 -23.87 -6.29 -9.14
CA PHE A 62 -23.83 -4.97 -9.73
C PHE A 62 -23.40 -5.04 -11.20
N TYR A 63 -24.08 -4.28 -12.05
CA TYR A 63 -23.78 -4.14 -13.47
C TYR A 63 -23.99 -2.69 -13.92
N ALA A 64 -23.02 -2.15 -14.65
CA ALA A 64 -23.10 -0.80 -15.19
C ALA A 64 -22.33 -0.65 -16.51
N TYR A 65 -22.78 0.28 -17.33
CA TYR A 65 -22.01 0.79 -18.47
C TYR A 65 -20.95 1.78 -18.02
N ILE A 66 -19.81 1.75 -18.71
CA ILE A 66 -18.77 2.76 -18.63
C ILE A 66 -19.17 3.87 -19.61
N VAL A 67 -19.39 5.07 -19.09
CA VAL A 67 -19.82 6.24 -19.87
C VAL A 67 -18.70 7.25 -19.89
N ARG A 68 -18.28 7.67 -21.08
CA ARG A 68 -17.32 8.75 -21.25
C ARG A 68 -17.97 10.08 -20.91
N THR A 69 -17.35 10.89 -20.07
CA THR A 69 -17.99 12.09 -19.52
C THR A 69 -18.09 13.23 -20.51
N GLU A 70 -17.15 13.32 -21.47
CA GLU A 70 -17.08 14.42 -22.44
C GLU A 70 -18.28 14.49 -23.39
N ASP A 71 -18.81 13.33 -23.78
CA ASP A 71 -19.85 13.21 -24.81
C ASP A 71 -20.96 12.20 -24.47
N ARG A 72 -20.94 11.64 -23.27
CA ARG A 72 -21.94 10.70 -22.73
C ARG A 72 -22.05 9.39 -23.53
N VAL A 73 -21.03 9.04 -24.32
CA VAL A 73 -21.01 7.80 -25.10
C VAL A 73 -20.70 6.60 -24.20
N TYR A 74 -21.37 5.48 -24.45
CA TYR A 74 -21.04 4.18 -23.85
C TYR A 74 -19.77 3.63 -24.48
N ILE A 75 -18.80 3.27 -23.64
CA ILE A 75 -17.47 2.83 -24.07
C ILE A 75 -17.08 1.44 -23.53
N GLY A 76 -17.98 0.81 -22.79
CA GLY A 76 -17.78 -0.51 -22.21
C GLY A 76 -18.75 -0.80 -21.07
N GLU A 77 -18.42 -1.82 -20.29
CA GLU A 77 -19.19 -2.27 -19.12
C GLU A 77 -18.28 -2.77 -18.00
N VAL A 78 -18.83 -2.76 -16.79
CA VAL A 78 -18.26 -3.38 -15.60
C VAL A 78 -19.32 -4.16 -14.85
N ASN A 79 -18.90 -5.21 -14.16
CA ASN A 79 -19.76 -5.94 -13.25
C ASN A 79 -19.00 -6.40 -12.00
N ALA A 80 -19.74 -6.59 -10.92
CA ALA A 80 -19.27 -7.26 -9.71
C ALA A 80 -20.36 -8.20 -9.18
N ARG A 81 -20.00 -9.41 -8.77
CA ARG A 81 -20.90 -10.37 -8.14
C ARG A 81 -20.27 -10.99 -6.91
N ARG A 82 -21.02 -11.17 -5.84
CA ARG A 82 -20.54 -11.90 -4.66
C ARG A 82 -20.20 -13.33 -5.06
N SER A 83 -19.00 -13.79 -4.70
CA SER A 83 -18.59 -15.18 -4.92
C SER A 83 -19.44 -16.12 -4.06
N ASN A 84 -19.64 -17.35 -4.54
CA ASN A 84 -20.29 -18.40 -3.76
C ASN A 84 -19.29 -19.24 -2.97
N ASP A 85 -18.01 -19.19 -3.36
CA ASP A 85 -16.97 -20.09 -2.87
C ASP A 85 -15.95 -19.38 -1.96
N ALA A 86 -16.01 -18.05 -1.91
CA ALA A 86 -15.09 -17.22 -1.12
C ALA A 86 -15.74 -15.91 -0.65
N GLU A 87 -15.15 -15.28 0.36
CA GLU A 87 -15.60 -14.00 0.92
C GLU A 87 -15.03 -12.80 0.13
N TRP A 88 -15.30 -12.77 -1.19
CA TRP A 88 -14.97 -11.65 -2.07
C TRP A 88 -16.01 -11.48 -3.18
N TYR A 89 -15.90 -10.39 -3.94
CA TYR A 89 -16.65 -10.19 -5.18
C TYR A 89 -15.80 -10.56 -6.38
N GLU A 90 -16.33 -11.40 -7.26
CA GLU A 90 -15.81 -11.57 -8.61
C GLU A 90 -16.20 -10.37 -9.45
N MET A 91 -15.39 -10.04 -10.44
CA MET A 91 -15.61 -8.87 -11.27
C MET A 91 -15.42 -9.15 -12.77
N GLY A 92 -15.94 -8.26 -13.59
CA GLY A 92 -15.65 -8.24 -15.02
C GLY A 92 -15.58 -6.81 -15.55
N ILE A 93 -14.80 -6.64 -16.61
CA ILE A 93 -14.69 -5.38 -17.35
C ILE A 93 -14.56 -5.69 -18.84
N ILE A 94 -15.31 -4.95 -19.66
CA ILE A 94 -15.16 -4.93 -21.11
C ILE A 94 -15.02 -3.47 -21.53
N VAL A 95 -13.99 -3.16 -22.29
CA VAL A 95 -13.85 -1.86 -22.98
C VAL A 95 -13.90 -2.14 -24.46
N GLU A 96 -14.79 -1.45 -25.17
CA GLU A 96 -14.93 -1.57 -26.63
C GLU A 96 -13.59 -1.30 -27.32
N SER A 97 -13.28 -2.10 -28.34
CA SER A 97 -11.96 -2.15 -29.00
C SER A 97 -11.41 -0.77 -29.35
N LYS A 98 -12.23 0.10 -29.97
CA LYS A 98 -11.87 1.45 -30.42
C LYS A 98 -11.50 2.45 -29.31
N TYR A 99 -11.83 2.17 -28.06
CA TYR A 99 -11.52 3.02 -26.90
C TYR A 99 -10.35 2.49 -26.05
N ARG A 100 -9.78 1.32 -26.39
CA ARG A 100 -8.62 0.76 -25.69
C ARG A 100 -7.38 1.62 -25.86
N GLY A 101 -6.41 1.44 -24.96
CA GLY A 101 -5.15 2.20 -24.96
C GLY A 101 -5.22 3.63 -24.42
N ARG A 102 -6.42 4.12 -24.02
CA ARG A 102 -6.63 5.50 -23.51
C ARG A 102 -6.65 5.63 -21.99
N GLY A 103 -6.49 4.52 -21.27
CA GLY A 103 -6.49 4.45 -19.81
C GLY A 103 -7.87 4.32 -19.15
N TYR A 104 -8.96 4.33 -19.92
CA TYR A 104 -10.33 4.26 -19.38
C TYR A 104 -10.60 3.01 -18.53
N ALA A 105 -9.97 1.87 -18.84
CA ALA A 105 -10.15 0.65 -18.06
C ALA A 105 -9.74 0.85 -16.59
N VAL A 106 -8.58 1.47 -16.32
CA VAL A 106 -8.10 1.72 -14.95
C VAL A 106 -9.05 2.65 -14.19
N GLU A 107 -9.59 3.68 -14.87
CA GLU A 107 -10.53 4.62 -14.27
C GLU A 107 -11.88 3.95 -13.95
N ALA A 108 -12.41 3.16 -14.89
CA ALA A 108 -13.62 2.38 -14.69
C ALA A 108 -13.48 1.35 -13.57
N LEU A 109 -12.32 0.67 -13.47
CA LEU A 109 -12.03 -0.23 -12.37
C LEU A 109 -12.03 0.48 -11.02
N LYS A 110 -11.44 1.68 -10.92
CA LYS A 110 -11.46 2.45 -9.66
C LYS A 110 -12.88 2.83 -9.24
N LEU A 111 -13.74 3.17 -10.18
CA LEU A 111 -15.16 3.44 -9.91
C LEU A 111 -15.90 2.18 -9.48
N LEU A 112 -15.66 1.04 -10.15
CA LEU A 112 -16.24 -0.26 -9.77
C LEU A 112 -15.81 -0.65 -8.35
N LEU A 113 -14.53 -0.53 -8.03
CA LEU A 113 -13.98 -0.84 -6.71
C LEU A 113 -14.60 0.06 -5.64
N LYS A 114 -14.70 1.38 -5.90
CA LYS A 114 -15.39 2.31 -5.01
C LYS A 114 -16.82 1.84 -4.72
N TYR A 115 -17.58 1.50 -5.76
CA TYR A 115 -18.94 1.01 -5.60
C TYR A 115 -19.00 -0.32 -4.82
N ALA A 116 -18.10 -1.25 -5.12
CA ALA A 116 -18.02 -2.54 -4.43
C ALA A 116 -17.75 -2.37 -2.92
N PHE A 117 -16.78 -1.53 -2.54
CA PHE A 117 -16.39 -1.34 -1.14
C PHE A 117 -17.33 -0.45 -0.34
N ASP A 118 -17.89 0.60 -0.97
CA ASP A 118 -18.71 1.60 -0.28
C ASP A 118 -20.19 1.23 -0.28
N THR A 119 -20.68 0.56 -1.33
CA THR A 119 -22.11 0.28 -1.54
C THR A 119 -22.46 -1.20 -1.40
N LEU A 120 -21.67 -2.10 -2.01
CA LEU A 120 -21.95 -3.54 -1.93
C LEU A 120 -21.46 -4.20 -0.63
N GLY A 121 -20.64 -3.49 0.16
CA GLY A 121 -20.05 -4.02 1.38
C GLY A 121 -19.02 -5.13 1.13
N ALA A 122 -18.30 -5.07 0.00
CA ALA A 122 -17.21 -6.00 -0.28
C ALA A 122 -16.06 -5.82 0.73
N GLU A 123 -15.43 -6.91 1.15
CA GLU A 123 -14.15 -6.88 1.88
C GLU A 123 -12.96 -7.04 0.93
N ALA A 124 -13.17 -7.72 -0.20
CA ALA A 124 -12.22 -7.85 -1.28
C ALA A 124 -12.90 -8.02 -2.63
N VAL A 125 -12.18 -7.68 -3.70
CA VAL A 125 -12.56 -7.88 -5.10
C VAL A 125 -11.48 -8.70 -5.78
N HIS A 126 -11.90 -9.73 -6.50
CA HIS A 126 -11.08 -10.75 -7.13
C HIS A 126 -11.35 -10.82 -8.64
N ASN A 127 -10.32 -11.17 -9.41
CA ASN A 127 -10.46 -11.57 -10.80
C ASN A 127 -9.38 -12.60 -11.16
N ASP A 128 -9.72 -13.55 -12.02
CA ASP A 128 -8.79 -14.54 -12.56
C ASP A 128 -8.88 -14.62 -14.09
N PHE A 129 -7.73 -14.80 -14.71
CA PHE A 129 -7.61 -14.96 -16.16
C PHE A 129 -6.22 -15.50 -16.53
N GLU A 130 -6.03 -15.87 -17.79
CA GLU A 130 -4.78 -16.40 -18.32
C GLU A 130 -3.66 -15.36 -18.18
N GLU A 131 -2.51 -15.77 -17.65
CA GLU A 131 -1.35 -14.89 -17.41
C GLU A 131 -0.83 -14.25 -18.71
N ALA A 132 -1.06 -14.90 -19.85
CA ALA A 132 -0.74 -14.36 -21.17
C ALA A 132 -1.49 -13.06 -21.52
N ARG A 133 -2.60 -12.73 -20.83
CA ARG A 133 -3.34 -11.46 -21.00
C ARG A 133 -2.60 -10.30 -20.31
N ALA A 134 -1.38 -10.00 -20.75
CA ALA A 134 -0.48 -9.02 -20.13
C ALA A 134 -1.11 -7.62 -19.98
N ALA A 135 -1.95 -7.20 -20.93
CA ALA A 135 -2.68 -5.93 -20.85
C ALA A 135 -3.71 -5.92 -19.70
N ALA A 136 -4.41 -7.03 -19.47
CA ALA A 136 -5.34 -7.19 -18.35
C ALA A 136 -4.56 -7.18 -17.02
N VAL A 137 -3.45 -7.93 -16.92
CA VAL A 137 -2.58 -7.91 -15.72
C VAL A 137 -2.15 -6.48 -15.41
N LYS A 138 -1.58 -5.76 -16.40
CA LYS A 138 -1.12 -4.38 -16.22
C LYS A 138 -2.25 -3.43 -15.80
N THR A 139 -3.46 -3.61 -16.35
CA THR A 139 -4.64 -2.80 -16.02
C THR A 139 -5.07 -3.00 -14.57
N HIS A 140 -5.16 -4.25 -14.10
CA HIS A 140 -5.54 -4.57 -12.73
C HIS A 140 -4.49 -4.08 -11.73
N LEU A 141 -3.20 -4.31 -11.99
CA LEU A 141 -2.12 -3.79 -11.14
C LEU A 141 -2.14 -2.26 -11.06
N ALA A 142 -2.42 -1.57 -12.16
CA ALA A 142 -2.56 -0.12 -12.19
C ALA A 142 -3.83 0.40 -11.47
N ALA A 143 -4.88 -0.43 -11.38
CA ALA A 143 -6.08 -0.15 -10.60
C ALA A 143 -5.90 -0.44 -9.11
N GLY A 144 -4.81 -1.10 -8.71
CA GLY A 144 -4.43 -1.31 -7.32
C GLY A 144 -4.45 -2.76 -6.84
N PHE A 145 -4.74 -3.72 -7.73
CA PHE A 145 -4.73 -5.14 -7.40
C PHE A 145 -3.30 -5.65 -7.16
N SER A 146 -3.20 -6.71 -6.36
CA SER A 146 -1.97 -7.49 -6.14
C SER A 146 -2.14 -8.91 -6.68
N LYS A 147 -1.02 -9.55 -7.02
CA LYS A 147 -1.01 -10.97 -7.41
C LYS A 147 -1.36 -11.82 -6.19
N TYR A 148 -2.41 -12.62 -6.29
CA TYR A 148 -2.87 -13.47 -5.21
C TYR A 148 -2.33 -14.89 -5.36
N LYS A 149 -2.57 -15.53 -6.50
CA LYS A 149 -2.13 -16.90 -6.80
C LYS A 149 -1.83 -17.07 -8.29
N ARG A 150 -1.11 -18.16 -8.60
CA ARG A 150 -0.84 -18.63 -9.96
C ARG A 150 -1.05 -20.14 -10.01
N HIS A 151 -1.77 -20.61 -11.01
CA HIS A 151 -1.99 -22.03 -11.23
C HIS A 151 -2.35 -22.29 -12.69
N ASN A 152 -1.81 -23.35 -13.30
CA ASN A 152 -2.18 -23.83 -14.65
C ASN A 152 -2.22 -22.76 -15.76
N GLY A 153 -1.29 -21.80 -15.75
CA GLY A 153 -1.26 -20.70 -16.73
C GLY A 153 -2.22 -19.54 -16.45
N ASN A 154 -3.00 -19.62 -15.36
CA ASN A 154 -3.85 -18.54 -14.87
C ASN A 154 -3.19 -17.76 -13.74
N ILE A 155 -3.56 -16.50 -13.65
CA ILE A 155 -3.20 -15.59 -12.57
C ILE A 155 -4.47 -15.08 -11.88
N GLU A 156 -4.48 -15.17 -10.55
CA GLU A 156 -5.51 -14.61 -9.70
C GLU A 156 -5.01 -13.27 -9.14
N LEU A 157 -5.83 -12.23 -9.25
CA LEU A 157 -5.55 -10.89 -8.74
C LEU A 157 -6.61 -10.51 -7.71
N LEU A 158 -6.18 -9.90 -6.60
CA LEU A 158 -7.05 -9.52 -5.49
C LEU A 158 -6.72 -8.09 -5.04
N ILE A 159 -7.75 -7.34 -4.66
CA ILE A 159 -7.62 -6.10 -3.88
C ILE A 159 -8.57 -6.12 -2.69
N THR A 160 -8.06 -5.84 -1.50
CA THR A 160 -8.89 -5.69 -0.29
C THR A 160 -9.36 -4.25 -0.11
N LYS A 161 -10.41 -4.06 0.67
CA LYS A 161 -10.91 -2.72 1.05
C LYS A 161 -9.81 -1.88 1.70
N GLU A 162 -9.04 -2.48 2.61
CA GLU A 162 -7.88 -1.83 3.24
C GLU A 162 -6.86 -1.34 2.21
N GLN A 163 -6.47 -2.20 1.26
CA GLN A 163 -5.52 -1.83 0.22
C GLN A 163 -6.04 -0.68 -0.64
N PHE A 164 -7.32 -0.71 -1.01
CA PHE A 164 -7.96 0.33 -1.82
C PHE A 164 -8.00 1.67 -1.09
N GLU A 165 -8.46 1.70 0.17
CA GLU A 165 -8.53 2.92 0.97
C GLU A 165 -7.13 3.51 1.21
N ARG A 166 -6.15 2.67 1.53
CA ARG A 166 -4.75 3.10 1.71
C ARG A 166 -4.19 3.74 0.44
N GLN A 167 -4.41 3.12 -0.72
CA GLN A 167 -3.94 3.66 -2.01
C GLN A 167 -4.60 4.98 -2.35
N ASN A 168 -5.90 5.13 -2.09
CA ASN A 168 -6.61 6.39 -2.27
C ASN A 168 -6.06 7.49 -1.36
N ALA A 169 -5.80 7.18 -0.09
CA ALA A 169 -5.19 8.13 0.85
C ALA A 169 -3.80 8.58 0.39
N ILE A 170 -2.96 7.66 -0.10
CA ILE A 170 -1.65 7.96 -0.70
C ILE A 170 -1.79 8.91 -1.88
N GLY A 171 -2.70 8.62 -2.82
CA GLY A 171 -2.93 9.47 -3.99
C GLY A 171 -3.46 10.86 -3.61
N ARG A 172 -4.36 10.93 -2.63
CA ARG A 172 -4.94 12.19 -2.13
C ARG A 172 -3.91 13.05 -1.41
N ILE A 173 -3.04 12.46 -0.58
CA ILE A 173 -1.92 13.17 0.07
C ILE A 173 -0.91 13.67 -0.96
N ALA A 174 -0.45 12.80 -1.88
CA ALA A 174 0.55 13.17 -2.88
C ALA A 174 0.05 14.30 -3.80
N SER A 175 -1.19 14.21 -4.28
CA SER A 175 -1.80 15.26 -5.11
C SER A 175 -1.99 16.58 -4.34
N SER A 176 -2.30 16.51 -3.05
CA SER A 176 -2.44 17.69 -2.19
C SER A 176 -1.10 18.35 -1.91
N ILE A 177 -0.05 17.58 -1.60
CA ILE A 177 1.33 18.09 -1.43
C ILE A 177 1.77 18.81 -2.71
N ARG A 178 1.60 18.18 -3.88
CA ARG A 178 1.95 18.77 -5.18
C ARG A 178 1.20 20.07 -5.46
N ARG A 179 -0.06 20.18 -5.02
CA ARG A 179 -0.84 21.42 -5.17
C ARG A 179 -0.31 22.54 -4.29
N VAL A 180 0.03 22.24 -3.03
CA VAL A 180 0.60 23.22 -2.11
C VAL A 180 1.98 23.68 -2.59
N LEU A 181 2.81 22.76 -3.08
CA LEU A 181 4.15 23.03 -3.62
C LEU A 181 4.16 23.34 -5.12
N SER A 182 3.11 23.99 -5.64
CA SER A 182 2.96 24.22 -7.09
C SER A 182 4.06 25.08 -7.72
N ASP A 183 4.82 25.82 -6.90
CA ASP A 183 5.93 26.68 -7.34
C ASP A 183 7.24 25.93 -7.65
N SER A 184 7.32 24.63 -7.34
CA SER A 184 8.55 23.85 -7.46
C SER A 184 8.24 22.41 -7.89
N PRO A 185 8.99 21.82 -8.83
CA PRO A 185 8.91 20.39 -9.10
C PRO A 185 9.13 19.60 -7.81
N VAL A 186 8.28 18.59 -7.60
CA VAL A 186 8.33 17.71 -6.42
C VAL A 186 8.65 16.30 -6.84
N SER A 187 9.47 15.61 -6.05
CA SER A 187 9.67 14.16 -6.12
C SER A 187 9.15 13.54 -4.82
N ILE A 188 8.11 12.73 -4.90
CA ILE A 188 7.45 12.12 -3.73
C ILE A 188 7.69 10.61 -3.74
N TYR A 189 8.26 10.09 -2.67
CA TYR A 189 8.55 8.67 -2.50
C TYR A 189 7.75 8.10 -1.33
N LEU A 190 7.30 6.85 -1.50
CA LEU A 190 7.01 5.97 -0.36
C LEU A 190 8.20 5.05 -0.10
N TYR A 191 8.42 4.76 1.18
CA TYR A 191 9.35 3.73 1.62
C TYR A 191 8.76 2.98 2.82
N GLY A 192 9.59 2.19 3.52
CA GLY A 192 9.17 1.49 4.72
C GLY A 192 8.09 0.42 4.50
N SER A 193 7.18 0.27 5.46
CA SER A 193 6.33 -0.92 5.54
C SER A 193 5.38 -1.11 4.35
N VAL A 194 4.93 -0.03 3.73
CA VAL A 194 4.02 -0.08 2.57
C VAL A 194 4.70 -0.71 1.35
N VAL A 195 5.94 -0.34 1.06
CA VAL A 195 6.68 -0.88 -0.10
C VAL A 195 7.28 -2.26 0.16
N LEU A 196 7.48 -2.60 1.43
CA LEU A 196 7.94 -3.92 1.87
C LEU A 196 6.80 -4.95 2.04
N GLU A 197 5.58 -4.61 1.63
CA GLU A 197 4.38 -5.44 1.77
C GLU A 197 4.10 -5.88 3.23
N ASP A 198 4.54 -5.08 4.20
CA ASP A 198 4.42 -5.35 5.65
C ASP A 198 3.54 -4.31 6.37
N PHE A 199 2.88 -3.40 5.64
CA PHE A 199 1.97 -2.43 6.25
C PHE A 199 0.80 -3.12 6.96
N ARG A 200 0.52 -2.73 8.20
CA ARG A 200 -0.64 -3.22 8.97
C ARG A 200 -1.32 -2.08 9.71
N LEU A 201 -2.58 -1.85 9.38
CA LEU A 201 -3.40 -0.83 10.01
C LEU A 201 -3.49 -1.05 11.53
N GLY A 202 -3.32 0.01 12.32
CA GLY A 202 -3.25 -0.06 13.78
C GLY A 202 -1.83 -0.25 14.35
N TRP A 203 -0.85 -0.55 13.49
CA TRP A 203 0.56 -0.68 13.89
C TRP A 203 1.48 0.21 13.06
N SER A 204 1.37 0.12 11.74
CA SER A 204 2.29 0.73 10.77
C SER A 204 1.96 2.18 10.47
N ASP A 205 3.01 2.93 10.20
CA ASP A 205 2.96 4.26 9.60
C ASP A 205 3.12 4.16 8.07
N ILE A 206 2.84 5.27 7.37
CA ILE A 206 3.02 5.42 5.93
C ILE A 206 4.18 6.39 5.71
N ASP A 207 5.36 5.83 5.48
CA ASP A 207 6.60 6.58 5.33
C ASP A 207 6.65 7.30 3.97
N ILE A 208 6.81 8.63 4.00
CA ILE A 208 6.85 9.50 2.83
C ILE A 208 8.08 10.43 2.86
N LEU A 209 8.73 10.59 1.72
CA LEU A 209 9.75 11.61 1.52
C LEU A 209 9.36 12.50 0.36
N CYS A 210 9.29 13.81 0.58
CA CYS A 210 9.05 14.80 -0.47
C CYS A 210 10.28 15.67 -0.67
N LEU A 211 10.82 15.68 -1.89
CA LEU A 211 11.99 16.46 -2.26
C LEU A 211 11.61 17.53 -3.27
N THR A 212 11.98 18.78 -2.99
CA THR A 212 11.84 19.93 -3.89
C THR A 212 13.18 20.34 -4.46
N GLU A 213 13.16 21.06 -5.59
CA GLU A 213 14.37 21.70 -6.12
C GLU A 213 14.72 22.97 -5.33
N LYS A 214 13.71 23.80 -5.05
CA LYS A 214 13.84 25.09 -4.35
C LYS A 214 13.35 25.01 -2.90
N PRO A 215 13.91 25.83 -1.99
CA PRO A 215 13.46 25.93 -0.60
C PRO A 215 11.95 26.17 -0.50
N ILE A 216 11.31 25.50 0.46
CA ILE A 216 9.87 25.62 0.69
C ILE A 216 9.60 27.00 1.31
N PRO A 217 8.83 27.90 0.66
CA PRO A 217 8.42 29.17 1.23
C PRO A 217 7.64 28.98 2.52
N ARG A 218 7.80 29.90 3.48
CA ARG A 218 7.18 29.77 4.81
C ARG A 218 5.67 29.54 4.75
N GLN A 219 4.97 30.25 3.87
CA GLN A 219 3.53 30.10 3.66
C GLN A 219 3.14 28.68 3.22
N GLN A 220 3.88 28.06 2.29
CA GLN A 220 3.64 26.68 1.87
C GLN A 220 3.97 25.68 2.97
N ALA A 221 5.04 25.94 3.75
CA ALA A 221 5.38 25.11 4.91
C ALA A 221 4.29 25.13 5.99
N ASP A 222 3.72 26.31 6.28
CA ASP A 222 2.61 26.45 7.25
C ASP A 222 1.31 25.76 6.75
N GLU A 223 1.07 25.69 5.44
CA GLU A 223 -0.04 24.87 4.91
C GLU A 223 0.27 23.37 4.97
N LEU A 224 1.47 22.95 4.54
CA LEU A 224 1.88 21.54 4.55
C LEU A 224 1.88 20.95 5.95
N VAL A 225 2.37 21.68 6.96
CA VAL A 225 2.46 21.16 8.32
C VAL A 225 1.07 20.79 8.87
N LEU A 226 0.01 21.51 8.46
CA LEU A 226 -1.39 21.26 8.85
C LEU A 226 -2.21 20.46 7.83
N LEU A 227 -1.59 19.97 6.75
CA LEU A 227 -2.30 19.36 5.63
C LEU A 227 -3.05 18.08 6.04
N ARG A 228 -2.43 17.23 6.88
CA ARG A 228 -3.08 16.00 7.40
C ARG A 228 -4.39 16.33 8.12
N GLN A 229 -4.40 17.40 8.91
CA GLN A 229 -5.58 17.86 9.65
C GLN A 229 -6.63 18.47 8.74
N LYS A 230 -6.23 19.25 7.74
CA LYS A 230 -7.13 19.83 6.74
C LYS A 230 -7.87 18.73 5.98
N LEU A 231 -7.14 17.74 5.45
CA LEU A 231 -7.73 16.62 4.72
C LEU A 231 -8.62 15.75 5.61
N LEU A 232 -8.25 15.53 6.87
CA LEU A 232 -9.09 14.78 7.81
C LEU A 232 -10.37 15.55 8.19
N LYS A 233 -10.37 16.89 8.19
CA LYS A 233 -11.61 17.66 8.36
C LYS A 233 -12.53 17.54 7.15
N GLU A 234 -11.96 17.47 5.94
CA GLU A 234 -12.71 17.26 4.69
C GLU A 234 -13.25 15.83 4.58
N GLU A 235 -12.51 14.85 5.08
CA GLU A 235 -12.83 13.42 4.99
C GLU A 235 -12.67 12.75 6.38
N PRO A 236 -13.62 12.96 7.32
CA PRO A 236 -13.49 12.54 8.72
C PRO A 236 -13.30 11.03 8.95
N ASP A 237 -13.85 10.21 8.06
CA ASP A 237 -13.80 8.75 8.15
C ASP A 237 -12.46 8.17 7.66
N ASN A 238 -11.55 8.99 7.12
CA ASN A 238 -10.26 8.51 6.61
C ASN A 238 -9.34 8.05 7.75
N ARG A 239 -8.96 6.76 7.70
CA ARG A 239 -8.15 6.11 8.75
C ARG A 239 -6.65 6.26 8.56
N TYR A 240 -6.19 6.83 7.44
CA TYR A 240 -4.78 6.78 7.01
C TYR A 240 -4.08 8.13 7.08
N TYR A 241 -4.77 9.26 6.97
CA TYR A 241 -4.10 10.58 6.93
C TYR A 241 -3.20 10.86 8.13
N ARG A 242 -3.56 10.36 9.33
CA ARG A 242 -2.73 10.52 10.53
C ARG A 242 -1.49 9.63 10.55
N LEU A 243 -1.45 8.60 9.72
CA LEU A 243 -0.36 7.62 9.67
C LEU A 243 0.82 8.08 8.81
N PHE A 244 0.68 9.15 8.03
CA PHE A 244 1.78 9.64 7.20
C PHE A 244 2.90 10.23 8.04
N GLU A 245 4.12 9.75 7.86
CA GLU A 245 5.33 10.20 8.55
C GLU A 245 6.47 10.45 7.57
N GLY A 246 7.28 11.46 7.86
CA GLY A 246 8.49 11.78 7.11
C GLY A 246 8.71 13.27 6.90
N GLY A 247 9.62 13.58 5.98
CA GLY A 247 10.14 14.92 5.76
C GLY A 247 9.82 15.48 4.37
N MET A 248 9.64 16.80 4.31
CA MET A 248 9.56 17.58 3.07
C MET A 248 10.60 18.69 3.12
N LEU A 249 11.51 18.70 2.16
CA LEU A 249 12.67 19.59 2.12
C LEU A 249 13.30 19.59 0.72
N THR A 250 14.31 20.43 0.51
CA THR A 250 15.05 20.41 -0.75
C THR A 250 15.92 19.17 -0.91
N LEU A 251 16.10 18.71 -2.15
CA LEU A 251 17.07 17.67 -2.49
C LEU A 251 18.48 18.02 -2.00
N ASN A 252 18.88 19.28 -2.13
CA ASN A 252 20.19 19.75 -1.70
C ASN A 252 20.38 19.61 -0.18
N ALA A 253 19.39 20.01 0.61
CA ALA A 253 19.43 19.87 2.07
C ALA A 253 19.42 18.40 2.51
N PHE A 254 18.61 17.57 1.85
CA PHE A 254 18.55 16.14 2.13
C PHE A 254 19.90 15.44 1.87
N LEU A 255 20.54 15.71 0.74
CA LEU A 255 21.80 15.05 0.36
C LEU A 255 22.99 15.55 1.20
N ASN A 256 23.05 16.85 1.48
CA ASN A 256 24.20 17.48 2.12
C ASN A 256 24.04 17.69 3.63
N GLN A 257 22.88 17.32 4.21
CA GLN A 257 22.59 17.47 5.63
C GLN A 257 22.82 18.91 6.13
N ILE A 258 22.42 19.90 5.31
CA ILE A 258 22.51 21.33 5.62
C ILE A 258 21.15 21.89 6.08
N PRO A 259 21.12 23.03 6.80
CA PRO A 259 19.86 23.64 7.22
C PRO A 259 18.96 24.03 6.05
N ASP A 260 17.64 23.87 6.22
CA ASP A 260 16.59 24.19 5.24
C ASP A 260 15.23 24.39 5.94
N CYS A 261 14.22 24.89 5.22
CA CYS A 261 12.85 24.82 5.71
C CYS A 261 12.31 23.39 5.55
N VAL A 262 12.30 22.64 6.65
CA VAL A 262 11.83 21.25 6.70
C VAL A 262 10.42 21.20 7.26
N VAL A 263 9.47 20.64 6.52
CA VAL A 263 8.18 20.21 7.09
C VAL A 263 8.32 18.77 7.55
N TYR A 264 8.12 18.54 8.84
CA TYR A 264 8.21 17.22 9.46
C TYR A 264 6.84 16.73 9.93
N TRP A 265 6.52 15.49 9.58
CA TRP A 265 5.42 14.71 10.16
C TRP A 265 5.98 13.49 10.88
N GLY A 266 5.52 13.22 12.10
CA GLY A 266 5.85 11.99 12.81
C GLY A 266 4.79 11.61 13.85
N THR A 267 5.04 10.52 14.56
CA THR A 267 4.08 9.97 15.54
C THR A 267 3.82 10.94 16.69
N SER A 268 4.84 11.67 17.12
CA SER A 268 4.77 12.65 18.22
C SER A 268 4.24 14.02 17.80
N GLY A 269 3.92 14.22 16.52
CA GLY A 269 3.30 15.44 16.01
C GLY A 269 3.88 15.92 14.68
N GLN A 270 3.74 17.22 14.43
CA GLN A 270 4.26 17.88 13.24
C GLN A 270 4.94 19.19 13.63
N ARG A 271 5.93 19.59 12.85
CA ARG A 271 6.64 20.86 13.06
C ARG A 271 7.33 21.32 11.79
N ILE A 272 7.65 22.60 11.74
CA ILE A 272 8.64 23.13 10.82
C ILE A 272 9.97 23.12 11.57
N ALA A 273 10.98 22.52 10.97
CA ALA A 273 12.33 22.38 11.52
C ALA A 273 13.36 22.97 10.54
N ASP A 274 14.60 23.09 11.00
CA ASP A 274 15.74 23.51 10.18
C ASP A 274 16.49 22.31 9.57
N ARG A 275 16.29 21.09 10.09
CA ARG A 275 16.98 19.87 9.66
C ARG A 275 16.05 18.67 9.69
N TYR A 276 16.36 17.68 8.84
CA TYR A 276 15.68 16.39 8.80
C TYR A 276 16.70 15.27 8.93
N HIS A 277 16.57 14.45 9.99
CA HIS A 277 17.37 13.26 10.13
C HIS A 277 16.73 12.10 9.36
N PHE A 278 17.52 11.43 8.52
CA PHE A 278 17.11 10.26 7.76
C PHE A 278 18.16 9.17 7.97
N ASP A 279 17.78 8.12 8.70
CA ASP A 279 18.71 7.07 9.11
C ASP A 279 19.13 6.17 7.92
N SER A 280 20.18 5.38 8.16
CA SER A 280 20.72 4.46 7.16
C SER A 280 19.76 3.32 6.78
N PHE A 281 18.87 2.87 7.68
CA PHE A 281 17.88 1.84 7.34
C PHE A 281 16.86 2.38 6.33
N SER A 282 16.38 3.60 6.57
CA SER A 282 15.44 4.33 5.73
C SER A 282 16.07 4.65 4.37
N MET A 283 17.34 5.08 4.33
CA MET A 283 18.08 5.29 3.08
C MET A 283 18.25 4.01 2.27
N ALA A 284 18.68 2.92 2.90
CA ALA A 284 18.79 1.63 2.23
C ALA A 284 17.42 1.14 1.72
N GLY A 285 16.36 1.32 2.51
CA GLY A 285 14.99 0.98 2.13
C GLY A 285 14.48 1.80 0.94
N LEU A 286 14.70 3.11 0.95
CA LEU A 286 14.32 4.02 -0.13
C LEU A 286 15.03 3.70 -1.45
N ILE A 287 16.34 3.45 -1.40
CA ILE A 287 17.13 3.13 -2.60
C ILE A 287 16.73 1.77 -3.18
N LYS A 288 16.62 0.72 -2.34
CA LYS A 288 16.33 -0.65 -2.82
C LYS A 288 14.87 -0.85 -3.21
N ASN A 289 13.94 -0.37 -2.39
CA ASN A 289 12.52 -0.74 -2.47
C ASN A 289 11.58 0.47 -2.60
N GLY A 290 12.09 1.70 -2.47
CA GLY A 290 11.27 2.90 -2.51
C GLY A 290 10.44 3.00 -3.79
N LYS A 291 9.23 3.54 -3.66
CA LYS A 291 8.30 3.73 -4.77
C LYS A 291 8.14 5.22 -5.05
N LEU A 292 8.54 5.67 -6.23
CA LEU A 292 8.22 7.00 -6.74
C LEU A 292 6.72 7.08 -6.99
N ILE A 293 6.05 8.05 -6.36
CA ILE A 293 4.61 8.30 -6.49
C ILE A 293 4.34 9.37 -7.55
N CYS A 294 5.13 10.44 -7.56
CA CYS A 294 5.11 11.45 -8.61
C CYS A 294 6.41 12.25 -8.63
N GLY A 295 6.68 12.89 -9.78
CA GLY A 295 7.90 13.66 -10.01
C GLY A 295 8.96 12.86 -10.75
N ASP A 296 10.20 13.31 -10.62
CA ASP A 296 11.37 12.68 -11.22
C ASP A 296 12.06 11.74 -10.23
N ASP A 297 12.63 10.65 -10.74
CA ASP A 297 13.44 9.76 -9.92
C ASP A 297 14.84 10.35 -9.71
N VAL A 298 15.06 10.90 -8.52
CA VAL A 298 16.30 11.55 -8.08
C VAL A 298 17.16 10.62 -7.21
N ARG A 299 16.77 9.35 -7.03
CA ARG A 299 17.54 8.39 -6.22
C ARG A 299 18.93 8.11 -6.78
N ARG A 300 19.17 8.38 -8.07
CA ARG A 300 20.51 8.33 -8.70
C ARG A 300 21.55 9.23 -8.02
N PHE A 301 21.12 10.26 -7.28
CA PHE A 301 22.01 11.15 -6.53
C PHE A 301 22.24 10.70 -5.07
N MET A 302 21.50 9.67 -4.61
CA MET A 302 21.61 9.14 -3.25
C MET A 302 22.69 8.05 -3.21
N LYS A 303 23.37 7.93 -2.07
CA LYS A 303 24.40 6.90 -1.85
C LYS A 303 23.84 5.80 -0.96
N MET A 304 24.10 4.55 -1.35
CA MET A 304 23.81 3.41 -0.48
C MET A 304 24.64 3.56 0.81
N PRO A 305 24.03 3.40 2.00
CA PRO A 305 24.77 3.42 3.25
C PRO A 305 25.84 2.33 3.29
N SER A 306 26.99 2.64 3.89
CA SER A 306 28.00 1.62 4.18
C SER A 306 27.54 0.72 5.33
N TYR A 307 28.19 -0.44 5.46
CA TYR A 307 27.98 -1.30 6.62
C TYR A 307 28.27 -0.56 7.93
N GLU A 308 29.31 0.27 7.97
CA GLU A 308 29.65 1.08 9.15
C GLU A 308 28.50 2.03 9.55
N MET A 309 27.83 2.67 8.58
CA MET A 309 26.67 3.52 8.89
C MET A 309 25.51 2.71 9.46
N LEU A 310 25.23 1.53 8.89
CA LEU A 310 24.22 0.62 9.41
C LEU A 310 24.57 0.17 10.83
N TYR A 311 25.83 -0.20 11.08
CA TYR A 311 26.33 -0.60 12.39
C TYR A 311 26.12 0.51 13.44
N GLN A 312 26.48 1.76 13.11
CA GLN A 312 26.29 2.88 14.04
C GLN A 312 24.82 3.16 14.35
N ASP A 313 23.92 3.03 13.38
CA ASP A 313 22.49 3.20 13.63
C ASP A 313 21.88 2.01 14.40
N VAL A 314 22.36 0.78 14.18
CA VAL A 314 22.03 -0.38 15.05
C VAL A 314 22.46 -0.09 16.49
N LYS A 315 23.68 0.42 16.70
CA LYS A 315 24.19 0.75 18.04
C LYS A 315 23.33 1.79 18.74
N LYS A 316 22.94 2.87 18.06
CA LYS A 316 22.02 3.89 18.63
C LYS A 316 20.64 3.31 18.97
N HIS A 317 20.12 2.39 18.15
CA HIS A 317 18.88 1.68 18.45
C HIS A 317 19.03 0.78 19.68
N TYR A 318 20.12 0.01 19.78
CA TYR A 318 20.42 -0.78 20.96
C TYR A 318 20.46 0.09 22.24
N GLU A 319 21.17 1.22 22.21
CA GLU A 319 21.24 2.15 23.36
C GLU A 319 19.85 2.67 23.75
N THR A 320 19.00 2.96 22.76
CA THR A 320 17.61 3.38 22.96
C THR A 320 16.79 2.27 23.61
N ILE A 321 16.93 1.03 23.14
CA ILE A 321 16.24 -0.15 23.68
C ILE A 321 16.64 -0.39 25.14
N LYS A 322 17.94 -0.41 25.45
CA LYS A 322 18.44 -0.60 26.82
C LYS A 322 17.95 0.49 27.76
N LYS A 323 17.86 1.73 27.27
CA LYS A 323 17.44 2.87 28.09
C LYS A 323 15.93 2.94 28.32
N HIS A 324 15.13 2.67 27.29
CA HIS A 324 13.70 2.98 27.30
C HIS A 324 12.78 1.76 27.37
N ALA A 325 13.25 0.57 26.95
CA ALA A 325 12.42 -0.64 26.92
C ALA A 325 12.56 -1.50 28.19
N ILE A 326 12.81 -0.86 29.34
CA ILE A 326 12.84 -1.52 30.66
C ILE A 326 11.42 -1.66 31.21
N THR A 327 10.64 -0.58 31.12
CA THR A 327 9.21 -0.56 31.43
C THR A 327 8.48 -0.13 30.18
N VAL A 328 7.53 -0.95 29.74
CA VAL A 328 6.80 -0.71 28.51
C VAL A 328 5.35 -0.35 28.79
N SER A 329 4.75 0.43 27.90
CA SER A 329 3.33 0.77 27.99
C SER A 329 2.46 -0.49 27.84
N ARG A 330 1.27 -0.48 28.46
CA ARG A 330 0.22 -1.49 28.23
C ARG A 330 -0.39 -1.32 26.84
N SER A 331 0.36 -1.72 25.82
CA SER A 331 0.00 -1.58 24.41
C SER A 331 0.60 -2.73 23.62
N ILE A 332 -0.14 -3.22 22.62
CA ILE A 332 0.38 -4.21 21.68
C ILE A 332 1.66 -3.73 20.99
N LYS A 333 1.83 -2.40 20.78
CA LYS A 333 3.01 -1.82 20.14
C LYS A 333 4.30 -2.05 20.94
N SER A 334 4.20 -2.33 22.24
CA SER A 334 5.35 -2.66 23.09
C SER A 334 6.08 -3.94 22.64
N TYR A 335 5.38 -4.89 22.00
CA TYR A 335 6.01 -6.07 21.39
C TYR A 335 6.92 -5.71 20.20
N GLY A 336 6.77 -4.50 19.65
CA GLY A 336 7.61 -3.99 18.56
C GLY A 336 9.09 -3.94 18.88
N TRP A 337 9.46 -3.75 20.15
CA TRP A 337 10.86 -3.77 20.58
C TRP A 337 11.56 -5.09 20.24
N LEU A 338 10.88 -6.23 20.40
CA LEU A 338 11.44 -7.55 20.03
C LEU A 338 11.69 -7.64 18.51
N LEU A 339 10.79 -7.07 17.71
CA LEU A 339 10.94 -7.05 16.25
C LEU A 339 12.04 -6.10 15.79
N ASP A 340 12.22 -4.98 16.49
CA ASP A 340 13.30 -4.03 16.23
C ASP A 340 14.67 -4.63 16.59
N ILE A 341 14.78 -5.39 17.68
CA ILE A 341 15.98 -6.17 18.01
C ILE A 341 16.27 -7.21 16.91
N ALA A 342 15.26 -7.97 16.49
CA ALA A 342 15.42 -8.95 15.41
C ALA A 342 15.90 -8.30 14.10
N ARG A 343 15.38 -7.12 13.74
CA ARG A 343 15.84 -6.36 12.56
C ARG A 343 17.27 -5.88 12.69
N CYS A 344 17.68 -5.44 13.88
CA CYS A 344 19.05 -5.02 14.16
C CYS A 344 20.03 -6.19 13.97
N ILE A 345 19.75 -7.34 14.60
CA ILE A 345 20.59 -8.55 14.46
C ILE A 345 20.63 -9.02 13.00
N TYR A 346 19.49 -9.03 12.30
CA TYR A 346 19.45 -9.34 10.87
C TYR A 346 20.37 -8.41 10.06
N THR A 347 20.37 -7.12 10.37
CA THR A 347 21.19 -6.14 9.66
C THR A 347 22.68 -6.38 9.91
N LEU A 348 23.09 -6.64 11.15
CA LEU A 348 24.48 -6.96 11.48
C LEU A 348 24.94 -8.22 10.74
N ARG A 349 24.15 -9.29 10.76
CA ARG A 349 24.56 -10.56 10.15
C ARG A 349 24.55 -10.58 8.62
N THR A 350 23.74 -9.74 7.97
CA THR A 350 23.51 -9.80 6.51
C THR A 350 23.97 -8.58 5.75
N GLY A 351 24.20 -7.45 6.43
CA GLY A 351 24.39 -6.14 5.80
C GLY A 351 23.14 -5.64 5.05
N ALA A 352 21.97 -6.24 5.27
CA ALA A 352 20.72 -5.90 4.61
C ALA A 352 19.63 -5.48 5.59
N VAL A 353 18.66 -4.70 5.10
CA VAL A 353 17.51 -4.21 5.87
C VAL A 353 16.27 -4.98 5.44
N THR A 354 15.47 -5.41 6.41
CA THR A 354 14.22 -6.14 6.17
C THR A 354 13.07 -5.59 7.01
N ALA A 355 11.85 -6.04 6.70
CA ALA A 355 10.62 -5.68 7.40
C ALA A 355 10.57 -6.28 8.82
N LYS A 356 9.74 -5.70 9.71
CA LYS A 356 9.62 -6.16 11.11
C LYS A 356 9.13 -7.62 11.19
N THR A 357 8.11 -7.97 10.42
CA THR A 357 7.58 -9.34 10.40
C THR A 357 8.62 -10.33 9.89
N ALA A 358 9.26 -10.03 8.76
CA ALA A 358 10.27 -10.92 8.15
C ALA A 358 11.50 -11.11 9.06
N ALA A 359 11.96 -10.06 9.75
CA ALA A 359 13.04 -10.20 10.72
C ALA A 359 12.65 -11.07 11.91
N GLY A 360 11.45 -10.90 12.45
CA GLY A 360 10.94 -11.74 13.55
C GLY A 360 10.85 -13.21 13.16
N GLU A 361 10.28 -13.52 11.99
CA GLU A 361 10.21 -14.88 11.45
C GLU A 361 11.60 -15.48 11.19
N TRP A 362 12.52 -14.69 10.65
CA TRP A 362 13.89 -15.11 10.45
C TRP A 362 14.59 -15.43 11.79
N ALA A 363 14.43 -14.58 12.80
CA ALA A 363 15.02 -14.81 14.12
C ALA A 363 14.45 -16.06 14.82
N LEU A 364 13.16 -16.35 14.63
CA LEU A 364 12.53 -17.58 15.11
C LEU A 364 13.00 -18.83 14.37
N LYS A 365 13.21 -18.73 13.05
CA LYS A 365 13.69 -19.85 12.22
C LYS A 365 15.14 -20.23 12.54
N ASN A 366 15.94 -19.29 13.01
CA ASN A 366 17.36 -19.48 13.29
C ASN A 366 17.66 -19.55 14.81
N ASP A 367 16.64 -19.70 15.64
CA ASP A 367 16.75 -19.82 17.11
C ASP A 367 17.62 -18.73 17.77
N ILE A 368 17.47 -17.48 17.30
CA ILE A 368 18.29 -16.34 17.74
C ILE A 368 17.76 -15.74 19.05
N SER A 369 16.44 -15.75 19.25
CA SER A 369 15.81 -15.11 20.41
C SER A 369 15.75 -16.05 21.62
N PRO A 370 16.28 -15.64 22.79
CA PRO A 370 16.18 -16.41 24.02
C PRO A 370 14.75 -16.40 24.60
N VAL A 371 13.87 -15.54 24.07
CA VAL A 371 12.48 -15.35 24.51
C VAL A 371 11.51 -15.72 23.39
N ARG A 372 11.67 -16.95 22.88
CA ARG A 372 10.97 -17.47 21.69
C ARG A 372 9.46 -17.20 21.70
N GLU A 373 8.76 -17.57 22.77
CA GLU A 373 7.30 -17.41 22.88
C GLU A 373 6.84 -15.94 22.76
N ALA A 374 7.61 -15.01 23.33
CA ALA A 374 7.28 -13.59 23.25
C ALA A 374 7.53 -13.03 21.84
N LEU A 375 8.54 -13.52 21.14
CA LEU A 375 8.80 -13.16 19.75
C LEU A 375 7.75 -13.77 18.80
N GLU A 376 7.31 -15.02 19.04
CA GLU A 376 6.18 -15.64 18.32
C GLU A 376 4.90 -14.81 18.49
N THR A 377 4.64 -14.39 19.73
CA THR A 377 3.52 -13.48 20.05
C THR A 377 3.67 -12.15 19.32
N ALA A 378 4.86 -11.55 19.30
CA ALA A 378 5.11 -10.30 18.59
C ALA A 378 4.86 -10.42 17.08
N VAL A 379 5.30 -11.51 16.44
CA VAL A 379 5.07 -11.79 15.02
C VAL A 379 3.59 -12.01 14.73
N MET A 380 2.89 -12.78 15.58
CA MET A 380 1.45 -13.02 15.46
C MET A 380 0.65 -11.71 15.53
N ILE A 381 0.91 -10.89 16.56
CA ILE A 381 0.27 -9.58 16.72
C ILE A 381 0.58 -8.70 15.52
N ARG A 382 1.84 -8.67 15.09
CA ARG A 382 2.28 -7.81 13.98
C ARG A 382 1.55 -8.15 12.68
N LYS A 383 1.21 -9.41 12.42
CA LYS A 383 0.45 -9.83 11.22
C LYS A 383 -1.00 -9.34 11.23
N GLU A 384 -1.64 -9.28 12.39
CA GLU A 384 -3.06 -8.94 12.52
C GLU A 384 -3.35 -8.03 13.73
N PRO A 385 -2.75 -6.82 13.82
CA PRO A 385 -2.75 -6.02 15.04
C PRO A 385 -4.15 -5.59 15.49
N LEU A 386 -5.08 -5.39 14.55
CA LEU A 386 -6.47 -5.04 14.87
C LEU A 386 -7.19 -6.13 15.68
N LYS A 387 -6.84 -7.41 15.51
CA LYS A 387 -7.45 -8.51 16.26
C LYS A 387 -7.06 -8.49 17.74
N PHE A 388 -5.87 -8.00 18.06
CA PHE A 388 -5.28 -8.08 19.40
C PHE A 388 -5.29 -6.75 20.16
N MET A 389 -5.74 -5.67 19.54
CA MET A 389 -5.63 -4.31 20.10
C MET A 389 -6.30 -4.17 21.48
N ASN A 390 -7.37 -4.93 21.70
CA ASN A 390 -8.15 -4.97 22.95
C ASN A 390 -8.10 -6.36 23.62
N ASP A 391 -7.16 -7.22 23.23
CA ASP A 391 -7.02 -8.55 23.82
C ASP A 391 -6.35 -8.43 25.20
N GLU A 392 -7.13 -8.66 26.25
CA GLU A 392 -6.68 -8.50 27.64
C GLU A 392 -5.55 -9.47 28.02
N HIS A 393 -5.50 -10.66 27.43
CA HIS A 393 -4.41 -11.60 27.69
C HIS A 393 -3.09 -11.05 27.11
N ILE A 394 -3.12 -10.57 25.86
CA ILE A 394 -1.97 -9.93 25.21
C ILE A 394 -1.55 -8.66 25.96
N LEU A 395 -2.50 -7.81 26.36
CA LEU A 395 -2.21 -6.58 27.07
C LEU A 395 -1.61 -6.84 28.46
N ASN A 396 -2.10 -7.84 29.19
CA ASN A 396 -1.53 -8.23 30.48
C ASN A 396 -0.15 -8.88 30.32
N GLY A 397 0.12 -9.55 29.20
CA GLY A 397 1.45 -10.06 28.84
C GLY A 397 2.53 -8.98 28.76
N THR A 398 2.16 -7.70 28.58
CA THR A 398 3.12 -6.59 28.56
C THR A 398 3.81 -6.33 29.91
N LEU A 399 3.23 -6.80 31.02
CA LEU A 399 3.78 -6.58 32.37
C LEU A 399 5.17 -7.19 32.56
N LEU A 400 5.43 -8.34 31.92
CA LEU A 400 6.72 -9.04 31.98
C LEU A 400 7.56 -8.82 30.72
N LEU A 401 7.08 -8.00 29.78
CA LEU A 401 7.70 -7.86 28.47
C LEU A 401 9.03 -7.08 28.52
N GLY A 402 9.17 -6.15 29.46
CA GLY A 402 10.41 -5.39 29.66
C GLY A 402 11.62 -6.28 29.90
N GLU A 403 11.52 -7.22 30.84
CA GLU A 403 12.58 -8.21 31.12
C GLU A 403 12.93 -9.01 29.87
N LYS A 404 11.92 -9.52 29.16
CA LYS A 404 12.11 -10.29 27.93
C LYS A 404 12.80 -9.48 26.83
N ILE A 405 12.45 -8.20 26.69
CA ILE A 405 13.11 -7.28 25.75
C ILE A 405 14.58 -7.10 26.12
N GLN A 406 14.90 -6.90 27.41
CA GLN A 406 16.28 -6.75 27.86
C GLN A 406 17.10 -8.02 27.60
N MET A 407 16.55 -9.21 27.88
CA MET A 407 17.22 -10.48 27.56
C MET A 407 17.55 -10.61 26.08
N PHE A 408 16.65 -10.18 25.19
CA PHE A 408 16.94 -10.22 23.75
C PHE A 408 17.91 -9.12 23.32
N ALA A 409 17.88 -7.95 23.97
CA ALA A 409 18.82 -6.87 23.74
C ALA A 409 20.26 -7.28 24.11
N ASP A 410 20.45 -8.13 25.11
CA ASP A 410 21.76 -8.66 25.49
C ASP A 410 22.37 -9.55 24.38
N VAL A 411 21.54 -10.24 23.59
CA VAL A 411 22.00 -10.94 22.37
C VAL A 411 22.47 -9.94 21.31
N LEU A 412 21.72 -8.85 21.11
CA LEU A 412 22.15 -7.79 20.19
C LEU A 412 23.45 -7.11 20.63
N GLU A 413 23.67 -6.97 21.95
CA GLU A 413 24.94 -6.47 22.47
C GLU A 413 26.11 -7.40 22.12
N ALA A 414 25.94 -8.71 22.29
CA ALA A 414 26.96 -9.69 21.92
C ALA A 414 27.31 -9.62 20.43
N GLU A 415 26.31 -9.48 19.55
CA GLU A 415 26.49 -9.30 18.11
C GLU A 415 27.29 -8.02 17.78
N LEU A 416 26.98 -6.91 18.44
CA LEU A 416 27.72 -5.65 18.28
C LEU A 416 29.20 -5.83 18.68
N GLN A 417 29.46 -6.50 19.80
CA GLN A 417 30.82 -6.75 20.29
C GLN A 417 31.62 -7.69 19.38
N GLU A 418 30.99 -8.73 18.82
CA GLU A 418 31.64 -9.66 17.90
C GLU A 418 32.03 -8.97 16.58
N ASN A 419 31.12 -8.15 16.02
CA ASN A 419 31.40 -7.38 14.81
C ASN A 419 32.55 -6.38 15.00
N LEU A 420 32.63 -5.74 16.17
CA LEU A 420 33.77 -4.88 16.54
C LEU A 420 35.09 -5.66 16.53
N ARG A 421 35.11 -6.88 17.07
CA ARG A 421 36.33 -7.71 17.07
C ARG A 421 36.75 -8.09 15.65
N ASN A 422 35.80 -8.49 14.81
CA ASN A 422 36.07 -8.90 13.43
C ASN A 422 36.51 -7.74 12.50
N ALA A 423 36.27 -6.49 12.90
CA ALA A 423 36.72 -5.30 12.15
C ALA A 423 38.15 -4.84 12.53
N VAL A 424 38.70 -5.35 13.63
CA VAL A 424 40.03 -4.99 14.17
C VAL A 424 41.13 -5.97 13.71
N TYR A 425 40.75 -7.09 13.09
CA TYR A 425 41.62 -8.07 12.42
C TYR A 425 41.37 -8.04 10.92
#